data_AF-A0A7S2MBV0-F1
#
_entry.id   AF-A0A7S2MBV0-F1
#
_cell.length_a   1.000
_cell.length_b   1.000
_cell.length_c   1.000
_cell.angle_alpha   90.00
_cell.angle_beta   90.00
_cell.angle_gamma   90.00
#
_symmetry.space_group_name_H-M   'P 1'
#
loop_
_entity.id
_entity.type
_entity.pdbx_description
1 polymer ?
#
loop_
_entity_poly.entity_id
_entity_poly.type
_entity_poly.pdbx_seq_one_letter_code
_entity_poly.pdbx_strand_id
1 'polypeptide(L)'
;DFFRDRRTEFRLSPKQGAQEEKPKRPESDDPFDKEPPEPRQVLAALLQRMTACKKEAEAAAQEAAGARAAAEARAMARERTQEMQAAFRRYDKDSDGMFSKRELVAYAKGECGISLADAALDRIWGHHAVKSAKHGCEGIELASFPLVKIAVGCEREMQRDRQRRADREARERRLEELQAEMQGRIAQAAEAVGEADQAVGKVEDAAKPLVGKGKLLPVSEMLDLLGDAEVSLTEAAEAVRAAQEAMAGLKEGIDDGLKELVLAFVAKETKQHEARLGRMDGRVKRATGQLSQLREEARRRRSEEVV
;
A
#
# COMPACT_ATOMS: atom_id res chain seq x y z
N ASP A 1 22.82 -45.47 5.84
CA ASP A 1 24.16 -45.78 5.29
C ASP A 1 24.59 -44.92 4.11
N PHE A 2 24.30 -43.61 4.12
CA PHE A 2 24.83 -42.66 3.12
C PHE A 2 25.48 -41.42 3.74
N PHE A 3 25.80 -41.50 5.04
CA PHE A 3 26.58 -40.52 5.80
C PHE A 3 27.92 -41.12 6.22
N ARG A 4 28.59 -41.82 5.29
CA ARG A 4 30.00 -42.13 5.43
C ARG A 4 30.80 -40.91 5.01
N ASP A 5 31.29 -40.21 6.04
CA ASP A 5 32.69 -39.82 6.11
C ASP A 5 33.19 -38.90 4.98
N ARG A 6 32.63 -37.69 4.91
CA ARG A 6 33.45 -36.52 4.52
C ARG A 6 34.04 -35.87 5.77
N ARG A 7 34.80 -36.65 6.54
CA ARG A 7 36.02 -36.08 7.11
C ARG A 7 36.80 -35.61 5.89
N THR A 8 36.72 -34.32 5.59
CA THR A 8 37.82 -33.64 4.94
C THR A 8 39.01 -33.93 5.82
N GLU A 9 39.72 -35.00 5.47
CA GLU A 9 41.09 -35.22 5.83
C GLU A 9 41.76 -33.89 5.50
N PHE A 10 41.97 -33.09 6.52
CA PHE A 10 43.08 -32.17 6.53
C PHE A 10 44.29 -33.09 6.42
N ARG A 11 44.59 -33.51 5.18
CA ARG A 11 45.90 -33.96 4.76
C ARG A 11 46.78 -32.76 5.06
N LEU A 12 47.22 -32.69 6.31
CA LEU A 12 48.53 -32.19 6.63
C LEU A 12 49.43 -33.00 5.72
N SER A 13 49.71 -32.44 4.53
CA SER A 13 50.74 -32.97 3.65
C SER A 13 51.92 -33.25 4.56
N PRO A 14 52.39 -34.50 4.65
CA PRO A 14 53.60 -34.79 5.38
C PRO A 14 54.64 -33.87 4.76
N LYS A 15 55.12 -32.87 5.51
CA LYS A 15 56.27 -32.08 5.10
C LYS A 15 57.33 -33.14 4.81
N GLN A 16 57.60 -33.33 3.52
CA GLN A 16 58.66 -34.20 3.05
C GLN A 16 59.89 -33.84 3.85
N GLY A 17 60.52 -34.87 4.43
CA GLY A 17 61.58 -34.76 5.41
C GLY A 17 62.53 -33.64 5.06
N ALA A 18 62.50 -32.58 5.86
CA ALA A 18 63.62 -31.67 5.96
C ALA A 18 64.80 -32.54 6.39
N GLN A 19 65.69 -32.81 5.44
CA GLN A 19 66.99 -33.36 5.72
C GLN A 19 67.59 -32.50 6.83
N GLU A 20 67.84 -33.14 7.97
CA GLU A 20 68.60 -32.59 9.08
C GLU A 20 70.04 -32.40 8.58
N GLU A 21 70.26 -31.33 7.80
CA GLU A 21 71.60 -30.82 7.53
C GLU A 21 72.16 -30.38 8.86
N LYS A 22 73.04 -31.23 9.42
CA LYS A 22 73.88 -30.90 10.56
C LYS A 22 74.48 -29.50 10.31
N PRO A 23 74.27 -28.53 11.21
CA PRO A 23 74.87 -27.21 11.05
C PRO A 23 76.39 -27.38 11.05
N LYS A 24 76.98 -27.24 9.87
CA LYS A 24 78.43 -27.14 9.68
C LYS A 24 78.83 -25.91 10.49
N ARG A 25 79.54 -26.11 11.60
CA ARG A 25 80.07 -25.00 12.41
C ARG A 25 80.85 -24.09 11.45
N PRO A 26 80.43 -22.82 11.28
CA PRO A 26 81.20 -21.90 10.49
C PRO A 26 82.57 -21.75 11.17
N GLU A 27 83.62 -21.86 10.36
CA GLU A 27 84.96 -21.43 10.74
C GLU A 27 84.85 -20.01 11.31
N SER A 28 85.44 -19.83 12.49
CA SER A 28 85.51 -18.56 13.20
C SER A 28 86.46 -17.62 12.46
N ASP A 29 85.98 -17.02 11.37
CA ASP A 29 86.47 -15.74 10.92
C ASP A 29 85.99 -14.70 11.92
N ASP A 30 86.89 -14.23 12.77
CA ASP A 30 86.66 -13.15 13.73
C ASP A 30 86.14 -11.91 12.97
N PRO A 31 84.84 -11.56 13.09
CA PRO A 31 84.21 -10.58 12.22
C PRO A 31 84.24 -9.18 12.87
N PHE A 32 85.35 -8.85 13.53
CA PHE A 32 85.52 -7.55 14.20
C PHE A 32 86.10 -6.46 13.28
N ASP A 33 86.47 -6.79 12.02
CA ASP A 33 87.08 -5.85 11.07
C ASP A 33 86.19 -5.45 9.88
N LYS A 34 84.88 -5.72 9.93
CA LYS A 34 83.94 -5.11 8.97
C LYS A 34 83.49 -3.77 9.53
N GLU A 35 83.89 -2.68 8.86
CA GLU A 35 83.44 -1.32 9.17
C GLU A 35 81.92 -1.32 9.45
N PRO A 36 81.45 -0.65 10.51
CA PRO A 36 80.05 -0.68 10.89
C PRO A 36 79.21 -0.24 9.70
N PRO A 37 78.17 -1.00 9.33
CA PRO A 37 77.31 -0.63 8.21
C PRO A 37 76.83 0.80 8.40
N GLU A 38 76.92 1.61 7.33
CA GLU A 38 76.50 3.00 7.41
C GLU A 38 75.09 3.06 8.03
N PRO A 39 74.82 3.99 8.95
CA PRO A 39 73.56 4.04 9.70
C PRO A 39 72.31 4.09 8.79
N ARG A 40 72.46 4.56 7.55
CA ARG A 40 71.42 4.54 6.51
C ARG A 40 71.01 3.12 6.09
N GLN A 41 71.96 2.18 5.97
CA GLN A 41 71.69 0.80 5.59
C GLN A 41 70.94 0.05 6.70
N VAL A 42 71.34 0.26 7.96
CA VAL A 42 70.65 -0.31 9.13
C VAL A 42 69.21 0.19 9.20
N LEU A 43 68.98 1.50 9.02
CA LEU A 43 67.64 2.08 8.99
C LEU A 43 66.79 1.49 7.85
N ALA A 44 67.35 1.36 6.64
CA ALA A 44 66.65 0.77 5.51
C ALA A 44 66.24 -0.69 5.77
N ALA A 45 67.13 -1.50 6.35
CA ALA A 45 66.83 -2.89 6.74
C ALA A 45 65.74 -2.96 7.82
N LEU A 46 65.75 -2.06 8.81
CA LEU A 46 64.71 -1.98 9.84
C LEU A 46 63.35 -1.60 9.24
N LEU A 47 63.30 -0.65 8.31
CA LEU A 47 62.06 -0.26 7.63
C LEU A 47 61.51 -1.42 6.77
N GLN A 48 62.37 -2.15 6.05
CA GLN A 48 61.97 -3.35 5.31
C GLN A 48 61.38 -4.41 6.23
N ARG A 49 62.03 -4.71 7.36
CA ARG A 49 61.52 -5.64 8.36
C ARG A 49 60.18 -5.18 8.95
N MET A 50 60.05 -3.90 9.27
CA MET A 50 58.80 -3.32 9.77
C MET A 50 57.67 -3.48 8.76
N THR A 51 57.92 -3.22 7.48
CA THR A 51 56.88 -3.39 6.43
C THR A 51 56.53 -4.87 6.18
N ALA A 52 57.48 -5.79 6.29
CA ALA A 52 57.22 -7.24 6.21
C ALA A 52 56.35 -7.71 7.39
N CYS A 53 56.73 -7.38 8.62
CA CYS A 53 55.95 -7.70 9.82
C CYS A 53 54.53 -7.11 9.75
N LYS A 54 54.39 -5.88 9.23
CA LYS A 54 53.08 -5.26 9.04
C LYS A 54 52.20 -6.05 8.06
N LYS A 55 52.75 -6.45 6.91
CA LYS A 55 52.02 -7.24 5.91
C LYS A 55 51.62 -8.61 6.45
N GLU A 56 52.52 -9.29 7.16
CA GLU A 56 52.24 -10.58 7.79
C GLU A 56 51.17 -10.45 8.88
N ALA A 57 51.22 -9.40 9.70
CA ALA A 57 50.21 -9.11 10.71
C ALA A 57 48.84 -8.81 10.08
N GLU A 58 48.79 -8.03 9.01
CA GLU A 58 47.55 -7.74 8.27
C GLU A 58 46.97 -9.01 7.63
N ALA A 59 47.81 -9.85 7.02
CA ALA A 59 47.39 -11.14 6.45
C ALA A 59 46.84 -12.09 7.52
N ALA A 60 47.55 -12.25 8.65
CA ALA A 60 47.09 -13.07 9.77
C ALA A 60 45.78 -12.55 10.38
N ALA A 61 45.61 -11.22 10.48
CA ALA A 61 44.38 -10.61 10.94
C ALA A 61 43.20 -10.88 9.98
N GLN A 62 43.44 -10.80 8.66
CA GLN A 62 42.43 -11.12 7.64
C GLN A 62 42.04 -12.61 7.66
N GLU A 63 43.01 -13.52 7.76
CA GLU A 63 42.76 -14.96 7.89
C GLU A 63 41.98 -15.29 9.17
N ALA A 64 42.36 -14.69 10.30
CA ALA A 64 41.64 -14.87 11.56
C ALA A 64 40.20 -14.34 11.47
N ALA A 65 39.97 -13.19 10.83
CA ALA A 65 38.63 -12.65 10.60
C ALA A 65 37.79 -13.58 9.71
N GLY A 66 38.36 -14.11 8.62
CA GLY A 66 37.70 -15.07 7.75
C GLY A 66 37.36 -16.39 8.46
N ALA A 67 38.29 -16.92 9.27
CA ALA A 67 38.07 -18.13 10.05
C ALA A 67 36.96 -17.95 11.11
N ARG A 68 36.92 -16.80 11.79
CA ARG A 68 35.84 -16.44 12.73
C ARG A 68 34.49 -16.36 12.02
N ALA A 69 34.39 -15.64 10.91
CA ALA A 69 33.16 -15.53 10.14
C ALA A 69 32.66 -16.90 9.64
N ALA A 70 33.57 -17.78 9.19
CA ALA A 70 33.21 -19.14 8.78
C ALA A 70 32.75 -20.02 9.97
N ALA A 71 33.37 -19.87 11.15
CA ALA A 71 32.98 -20.58 12.35
C ALA A 71 31.59 -20.13 12.85
N GLU A 72 31.34 -18.82 12.88
CA GLU A 72 30.04 -18.22 13.22
C GLU A 72 28.96 -18.67 12.22
N ALA A 73 29.23 -18.64 10.92
CA ALA A 73 28.30 -19.13 9.90
C ALA A 73 27.95 -20.61 10.08
N ARG A 74 28.93 -21.46 10.43
CA ARG A 74 28.70 -22.89 10.73
C ARG A 74 27.91 -23.09 12.02
N ALA A 75 28.16 -22.28 13.05
CA ALA A 75 27.40 -22.32 14.30
C ALA A 75 25.93 -21.98 14.04
N MET A 76 25.65 -20.85 13.36
CA MET A 76 24.29 -20.46 12.97
C MET A 76 23.60 -21.50 12.08
N ALA A 77 24.32 -22.09 11.13
CA ALA A 77 23.75 -23.16 10.29
C ALA A 77 23.37 -24.40 11.11
N ARG A 78 24.21 -24.80 12.09
CA ARG A 78 23.92 -25.91 13.00
C ARG A 78 22.71 -25.63 13.86
N GLU A 79 22.63 -24.45 14.46
CA GLU A 79 21.48 -24.02 15.27
C GLU A 79 20.19 -24.10 14.45
N ARG A 80 20.16 -23.52 13.25
CA ARG A 80 18.99 -23.60 12.35
C ARG A 80 18.62 -25.04 12.00
N THR A 81 19.60 -25.89 11.70
CA THR A 81 19.31 -27.31 11.41
C THR A 81 18.79 -28.06 12.64
N GLN A 82 19.25 -27.72 13.84
CA GLN A 82 18.77 -28.31 15.09
C GLN A 82 17.35 -27.85 15.40
N GLU A 83 17.03 -26.57 15.22
CA GLU A 83 15.67 -26.04 15.35
C GLU A 83 14.71 -26.73 14.37
N MET A 84 15.13 -26.88 13.11
CA MET A 84 14.34 -27.59 12.11
C MET A 84 14.14 -29.05 12.46
N GLN A 85 15.17 -29.73 12.96
CA GLN A 85 15.08 -31.10 13.45
C GLN A 85 14.18 -31.23 14.67
N ALA A 86 14.25 -30.29 15.60
CA ALA A 86 13.40 -30.27 16.79
C ALA A 86 11.93 -30.06 16.40
N ALA A 87 11.65 -29.12 15.48
CA ALA A 87 10.32 -28.94 14.91
C ALA A 87 9.86 -30.21 14.18
N PHE A 88 10.71 -30.85 13.39
CA PHE A 88 10.37 -32.10 12.71
C PHE A 88 9.97 -33.20 13.72
N ARG A 89 10.83 -33.48 14.69
CA ARG A 89 10.57 -34.50 15.75
C ARG A 89 9.34 -34.21 16.60
N ARG A 90 8.92 -32.95 16.72
CA ARG A 90 7.72 -32.59 17.48
C ARG A 90 6.43 -33.09 16.80
N TYR A 91 6.42 -33.16 15.48
CA TYR A 91 5.22 -33.55 14.71
C TYR A 91 5.31 -34.96 14.11
N ASP A 92 6.50 -35.55 14.02
CA ASP A 92 6.74 -36.97 13.69
C ASP A 92 6.34 -37.85 14.89
N LYS A 93 5.10 -38.36 14.87
CA LYS A 93 4.50 -39.12 15.98
C LYS A 93 4.89 -40.59 15.97
N ASP A 94 5.11 -41.16 14.80
CA ASP A 94 5.53 -42.55 14.65
C ASP A 94 7.05 -42.72 14.71
N SER A 95 7.81 -41.61 14.76
CA SER A 95 9.27 -41.59 14.84
C SER A 95 9.93 -42.34 13.68
N ASP A 96 9.27 -42.39 12.52
CA ASP A 96 9.77 -43.06 11.33
C ASP A 96 10.80 -42.19 10.56
N GLY A 97 10.99 -40.94 10.99
CA GLY A 97 11.90 -39.98 10.38
C GLY A 97 11.35 -39.33 9.11
N MET A 98 10.06 -39.49 8.84
CA MET A 98 9.32 -38.96 7.70
C MET A 98 8.03 -38.28 8.16
N PHE A 99 7.53 -37.34 7.37
CA PHE A 99 6.20 -36.76 7.61
C PHE A 99 5.16 -37.45 6.75
N SER A 100 4.15 -38.02 7.39
CA SER A 100 2.91 -38.42 6.76
C SER A 100 2.04 -37.20 6.39
N LYS A 101 1.06 -37.37 5.48
CA LYS A 101 0.11 -36.30 5.13
C LYS A 101 -0.59 -35.69 6.36
N ARG A 102 -0.92 -36.52 7.36
CA ARG A 102 -1.60 -36.10 8.58
C ARG A 102 -0.70 -35.23 9.46
N GLU A 103 0.57 -35.58 9.56
CA GLU A 103 1.56 -34.83 10.34
C GLU A 103 1.92 -33.52 9.65
N LEU A 104 1.98 -33.50 8.32
CA LEU A 104 2.15 -32.27 7.55
C LEU A 104 0.99 -31.29 7.79
N VAL A 105 -0.26 -31.77 7.81
CA VAL A 105 -1.42 -30.94 8.16
C VAL A 105 -1.33 -30.42 9.60
N ALA A 106 -0.91 -31.28 10.55
CA ALA A 106 -0.71 -30.87 11.94
C ALA A 106 0.40 -29.82 12.09
N TYR A 107 1.51 -29.97 11.36
CA TYR A 107 2.61 -29.02 11.30
C TYR A 107 2.16 -27.67 10.73
N ALA A 108 1.46 -27.67 9.59
CA ALA A 108 0.98 -26.44 8.96
C ALA A 108 -0.02 -25.69 9.86
N LYS A 109 -0.87 -26.42 10.59
CA LYS A 109 -1.80 -25.83 11.55
C LYS A 109 -1.09 -25.31 12.80
N GLY A 110 -0.15 -26.08 13.36
CA GLY A 110 0.55 -25.76 14.61
C GLY A 110 1.58 -24.64 14.48
N GLU A 111 2.47 -24.75 13.49
CA GLU A 111 3.58 -23.80 13.32
C GLU A 111 3.20 -22.59 12.44
N CYS A 112 2.37 -22.82 11.41
CA CYS A 112 2.04 -21.78 10.44
C CYS A 112 0.65 -21.16 10.63
N GLY A 113 -0.22 -21.76 11.45
CA GLY A 113 -1.58 -21.29 11.69
C GLY A 113 -2.52 -21.42 10.49
N ILE A 114 -2.21 -22.31 9.55
CA ILE A 114 -2.95 -22.45 8.28
C ILE A 114 -3.65 -23.80 8.22
N SER A 115 -4.86 -23.80 7.69
CA SER A 115 -5.51 -25.02 7.21
C SER A 115 -5.15 -25.23 5.74
N LEU A 116 -4.32 -26.23 5.43
CA LEU A 116 -4.01 -26.60 4.05
C LEU A 116 -5.24 -27.22 3.39
N ALA A 117 -5.60 -26.74 2.20
CA ALA A 117 -6.63 -27.39 1.39
C ALA A 117 -6.09 -28.70 0.80
N ASP A 118 -6.94 -29.70 0.59
CA ASP A 118 -6.52 -31.03 0.08
C ASP A 118 -5.75 -30.92 -1.24
N ALA A 119 -6.21 -30.06 -2.15
CA ALA A 119 -5.51 -29.81 -3.41
C ALA A 119 -4.10 -29.20 -3.23
N ALA A 120 -3.89 -28.38 -2.21
CA ALA A 120 -2.56 -27.83 -1.88
C ALA A 120 -1.68 -28.89 -1.22
N LEU A 121 -2.26 -29.70 -0.33
CA LEU A 121 -1.60 -30.81 0.30
C LEU A 121 -1.08 -31.81 -0.74
N ASP A 122 -1.90 -32.17 -1.73
CA ASP A 122 -1.52 -33.09 -2.79
C ASP A 122 -0.44 -32.51 -3.72
N ARG A 123 -0.43 -31.20 -3.98
CA ARG A 123 0.67 -30.54 -4.71
C ARG A 123 1.99 -30.62 -3.94
N ILE A 124 1.97 -30.24 -2.66
CA ILE A 124 3.17 -30.27 -1.81
C ILE A 124 3.67 -31.71 -1.67
N TRP A 125 2.75 -32.66 -1.47
CA TRP A 125 3.07 -34.07 -1.38
C TRP A 125 3.66 -34.60 -2.69
N GLY A 126 3.05 -34.32 -3.84
CA GLY A 126 3.52 -34.79 -5.14
C GLY A 126 4.92 -34.30 -5.51
N HIS A 127 5.34 -33.12 -5.01
CA HIS A 127 6.67 -32.57 -5.28
C HIS A 127 7.75 -33.00 -4.29
N HIS A 128 7.38 -33.37 -3.06
CA HIS A 128 8.35 -33.56 -1.98
C HIS A 128 8.31 -34.93 -1.28
N ALA A 129 7.29 -35.75 -1.55
CA ALA A 129 7.22 -37.11 -1.03
C ALA A 129 8.26 -37.99 -1.74
N VAL A 130 9.02 -38.73 -0.93
CA VAL A 130 10.01 -39.71 -1.38
C VAL A 130 9.56 -41.09 -0.86
N LYS A 131 9.76 -42.13 -1.67
CA LYS A 131 9.54 -43.51 -1.24
C LYS A 131 10.67 -43.94 -0.32
N SER A 132 10.34 -44.33 0.92
CA SER A 132 11.30 -44.85 1.87
C SER A 132 11.81 -46.22 1.44
N ALA A 133 13.11 -46.33 1.18
CA ALA A 133 13.74 -47.63 0.92
C ALA A 133 13.67 -48.59 2.13
N LYS A 134 13.50 -48.05 3.34
CA LYS A 134 13.47 -48.84 4.59
C LYS A 134 12.07 -49.28 5.00
N HIS A 135 11.09 -48.40 4.86
CA HIS A 135 9.74 -48.62 5.38
C HIS A 135 8.71 -48.89 4.27
N GLY A 136 9.06 -48.72 2.99
CA GLY A 136 8.14 -48.88 1.85
C GLY A 136 7.03 -47.82 1.78
N CYS A 137 6.93 -46.95 2.78
CA CYS A 137 5.98 -45.85 2.85
C CYS A 137 6.47 -44.62 2.06
N GLU A 138 5.51 -43.83 1.54
CA GLU A 138 5.79 -42.51 0.99
C GLU A 138 5.73 -41.47 2.11
N GLY A 139 6.76 -40.63 2.20
CA GLY A 139 6.86 -39.62 3.24
C GLY A 139 7.79 -38.47 2.85
N ILE A 140 7.70 -37.36 3.58
CA ILE A 140 8.62 -36.24 3.39
C ILE A 140 9.78 -36.41 4.37
N GLU A 141 10.98 -36.58 3.82
CA GLU A 141 12.20 -36.71 4.62
C GLU A 141 12.62 -35.36 5.24
N LEU A 142 13.33 -35.44 6.36
CA LEU A 142 13.94 -34.27 7.02
C LEU A 142 14.78 -33.40 6.07
N ALA A 143 15.43 -34.01 5.06
CA ALA A 143 16.23 -33.28 4.07
C ALA A 143 15.37 -32.38 3.16
N SER A 144 14.13 -32.77 2.86
CA SER A 144 13.18 -32.01 2.04
C SER A 144 12.30 -31.07 2.88
N PHE A 145 12.34 -31.19 4.21
CA PHE A 145 11.57 -30.35 5.12
C PHE A 145 11.74 -28.82 4.92
N PRO A 146 12.95 -28.27 4.64
CA PRO A 146 13.08 -26.85 4.31
C PRO A 146 12.22 -26.42 3.10
N LEU A 147 12.15 -27.26 2.06
CA LEU A 147 11.37 -26.98 0.86
C LEU A 147 9.88 -27.02 1.15
N VAL A 148 9.45 -27.98 1.96
CA VAL A 148 8.06 -28.08 2.42
C VAL A 148 7.67 -26.85 3.24
N LYS A 149 8.54 -26.35 4.12
CA LYS A 149 8.30 -25.11 4.87
C LYS A 149 8.11 -23.91 3.94
N ILE A 150 8.89 -23.82 2.86
CA ILE A 150 8.73 -22.78 1.83
C ILE A 150 7.37 -22.94 1.14
N ALA A 151 7.02 -24.16 0.71
CA ALA A 151 5.77 -24.42 0.02
C ALA A 151 4.52 -24.12 0.89
N VAL A 152 4.54 -24.51 2.16
CA VAL A 152 3.50 -24.13 3.13
C VAL A 152 3.45 -22.61 3.33
N GLY A 153 4.61 -21.95 3.35
CA GLY A 153 4.71 -20.49 3.39
C GLY A 153 4.08 -19.81 2.17
N CYS A 154 4.28 -20.36 0.97
CA CYS A 154 3.63 -19.88 -0.25
C CYS A 154 2.11 -20.03 -0.18
N GLU A 155 1.60 -21.18 0.28
CA GLU A 155 0.15 -21.38 0.44
C GLU A 155 -0.46 -20.41 1.47
N ARG A 156 0.28 -20.06 2.54
CA ARG A 156 -0.13 -19.00 3.48
C ARG A 156 -0.39 -17.70 2.78
N GLU A 157 0.57 -17.28 1.95
CA GLU A 157 0.50 -15.99 1.29
C GLU A 157 -0.59 -16.00 0.21
N MET A 158 -0.76 -17.11 -0.50
CA MET A 158 -1.89 -17.29 -1.43
C MET A 158 -3.25 -17.17 -0.73
N GLN A 159 -3.42 -17.73 0.48
CA GLN A 159 -4.66 -17.59 1.24
C GLN A 159 -4.90 -16.13 1.67
N ARG A 160 -3.87 -15.45 2.18
CA ARG A 160 -3.95 -14.03 2.54
C ARG A 160 -4.26 -13.16 1.33
N ASP A 161 -3.64 -13.42 0.18
CA ASP A 161 -3.89 -12.69 -1.05
C ASP A 161 -5.30 -12.89 -1.57
N ARG A 162 -5.86 -14.11 -1.46
CA ARG A 162 -7.27 -14.35 -1.78
C ARG A 162 -8.20 -13.52 -0.88
N GLN A 163 -7.92 -13.46 0.42
CA GLN A 163 -8.68 -12.61 1.34
C GLN A 163 -8.55 -11.13 0.98
N ARG A 164 -7.34 -10.61 0.78
CA ARG A 164 -7.10 -9.23 0.34
C ARG A 164 -7.77 -8.90 -0.99
N ARG A 165 -7.85 -9.84 -1.92
CA ARG A 165 -8.57 -9.68 -3.19
C ARG A 165 -10.07 -9.63 -2.96
N ALA A 166 -10.63 -10.59 -2.22
CA ALA A 166 -12.05 -10.60 -1.87
C ALA A 166 -12.49 -9.33 -1.12
N ASP A 167 -11.68 -8.85 -0.17
CA ASP A 167 -11.95 -7.61 0.57
C ASP A 167 -11.90 -6.38 -0.34
N ARG A 168 -10.96 -6.33 -1.29
CA ARG A 168 -10.89 -5.24 -2.30
C ARG A 168 -12.09 -5.27 -3.23
N GLU A 169 -12.41 -6.44 -3.79
CA GLU A 169 -13.57 -6.62 -4.66
C GLU A 169 -14.88 -6.26 -3.94
N ALA A 170 -15.02 -6.63 -2.66
CA ALA A 170 -16.18 -6.25 -1.85
C ALA A 170 -16.25 -4.73 -1.61
N ARG A 171 -15.12 -4.07 -1.36
CA ARG A 171 -15.06 -2.60 -1.21
C ARG A 171 -15.36 -1.89 -2.53
N GLU A 172 -14.82 -2.37 -3.64
CA GLU A 172 -15.06 -1.81 -4.98
C GLU A 172 -16.52 -1.96 -5.38
N ARG A 173 -17.14 -3.13 -5.16
CA ARG A 173 -18.58 -3.33 -5.40
C ARG A 173 -19.45 -2.39 -4.58
N ARG A 174 -19.15 -2.23 -3.28
CA ARG A 174 -19.87 -1.28 -2.42
C ARG A 174 -19.69 0.17 -2.90
N LEU A 175 -18.50 0.51 -3.38
CA LEU A 175 -18.23 1.85 -3.94
C LEU A 175 -19.04 2.07 -5.22
N GLU A 176 -19.09 1.09 -6.13
CA GLU A 176 -19.88 1.15 -7.36
C GLU A 176 -21.38 1.26 -7.07
N GLU A 177 -21.91 0.46 -6.14
CA GLU A 177 -23.31 0.53 -5.69
C GLU A 177 -23.65 1.92 -5.12
N LEU A 178 -22.81 2.45 -4.23
CA LEU A 178 -22.98 3.80 -3.67
C LEU A 178 -22.86 4.89 -4.74
N GLN A 179 -21.94 4.75 -5.71
CA GLN A 179 -21.83 5.69 -6.81
C GLN A 179 -23.07 5.67 -7.71
N ALA A 180 -23.62 4.50 -8.01
CA ALA A 180 -24.84 4.37 -8.78
C ALA A 180 -26.05 4.97 -8.04
N GLU A 181 -26.16 4.73 -6.73
CA GLU A 181 -27.19 5.35 -5.89
C GLU A 181 -27.06 6.88 -5.89
N MET A 182 -25.83 7.39 -5.71
CA MET A 182 -25.57 8.83 -5.73
C MET A 182 -25.82 9.45 -7.10
N GLN A 183 -25.52 8.76 -8.21
CA GLN A 183 -25.89 9.21 -9.55
C GLN A 183 -27.41 9.35 -9.70
N GLY A 184 -28.18 8.39 -9.18
CA GLY A 184 -29.64 8.47 -9.16
C GLY A 184 -30.14 9.69 -8.38
N ARG A 185 -29.59 9.94 -7.18
CA ARG A 185 -29.93 11.12 -6.37
C ARG A 185 -29.51 12.43 -7.05
N ILE A 186 -28.35 12.47 -7.69
CA ILE A 186 -27.88 13.63 -8.47
C ILE A 186 -28.80 13.91 -9.65
N ALA A 187 -29.28 12.88 -10.36
CA ALA A 187 -30.21 13.05 -11.47
C ALA A 187 -31.54 13.66 -11.01
N GLN A 188 -32.10 13.18 -9.89
CA GLN A 188 -33.32 13.76 -9.30
C GLN A 188 -33.11 15.22 -8.88
N ALA A 189 -31.97 15.53 -8.25
CA ALA A 189 -31.65 16.91 -7.90
C ALA A 189 -31.41 17.80 -9.14
N ALA A 190 -30.87 17.24 -10.22
CA ALA A 190 -30.67 17.94 -11.48
C ALA A 190 -32.00 18.30 -12.18
N GLU A 191 -33.02 17.44 -12.08
CA GLU A 191 -34.38 17.74 -12.55
C GLU A 191 -34.97 18.93 -11.80
N ALA A 192 -34.88 18.95 -10.46
CA ALA A 192 -35.32 20.08 -9.64
C ALA A 192 -34.59 21.39 -10.01
N VAL A 193 -33.29 21.33 -10.32
CA VAL A 193 -32.53 22.49 -10.84
C VAL A 193 -33.06 22.96 -12.20
N GLY A 194 -33.48 22.03 -13.06
CA GLY A 194 -34.07 22.34 -14.36
C GLY A 194 -35.44 23.03 -14.24
N GLU A 195 -36.30 22.53 -13.35
CA GLU A 195 -37.60 23.14 -13.05
C GLU A 195 -37.45 24.54 -12.45
N ALA A 196 -36.50 24.72 -11.53
CA ALA A 196 -36.18 26.02 -10.96
C ALA A 196 -35.72 27.03 -12.04
N ASP A 197 -34.89 26.62 -13.00
CA ASP A 197 -34.42 27.50 -14.07
C ASP A 197 -35.56 27.94 -14.99
N GLN A 198 -36.51 27.05 -15.28
CA GLN A 198 -37.73 27.38 -16.03
C GLN A 198 -38.60 28.37 -15.26
N ALA A 199 -38.79 28.17 -13.95
CA ALA A 199 -39.56 29.09 -13.11
C ALA A 199 -38.94 30.50 -13.10
N VAL A 200 -37.62 30.59 -12.94
CA VAL A 200 -36.88 31.87 -13.02
C VAL A 200 -37.02 32.50 -14.42
N GLY A 201 -37.01 31.70 -15.48
CA GLY A 201 -37.29 32.18 -16.85
C GLY A 201 -38.64 32.86 -16.97
N LYS A 202 -39.71 32.27 -16.41
CA LYS A 202 -41.06 32.86 -16.42
C LYS A 202 -41.11 34.21 -15.70
N VAL A 203 -40.41 34.33 -14.57
CA VAL A 203 -40.31 35.61 -13.82
C VAL A 203 -39.65 36.69 -14.66
N GLU A 204 -38.56 36.36 -15.35
CA GLU A 204 -37.87 37.32 -16.22
C GLU A 204 -38.76 37.73 -17.40
N ASP A 205 -39.51 36.80 -17.98
CA ASP A 205 -40.46 37.10 -19.06
C ASP A 205 -41.62 38.00 -18.58
N ALA A 206 -42.15 37.76 -17.37
CA ALA A 206 -43.15 38.62 -16.75
C ALA A 206 -42.61 40.01 -16.37
N ALA A 207 -41.33 40.11 -15.97
CA ALA A 207 -40.71 41.37 -15.58
C ALA A 207 -40.26 42.24 -16.77
N LYS A 208 -39.96 41.64 -17.94
CA LYS A 208 -39.55 42.36 -19.17
C LYS A 208 -40.46 43.55 -19.55
N PRO A 209 -41.79 43.40 -19.66
CA PRO A 209 -42.66 44.52 -20.02
C PRO A 209 -42.62 45.65 -18.99
N LEU A 210 -42.47 45.34 -17.70
CA LEU A 210 -42.44 46.33 -16.63
C LEU A 210 -41.17 47.20 -16.67
N VAL A 211 -40.01 46.62 -16.94
CA VAL A 211 -38.74 47.38 -17.00
C VAL A 211 -38.70 48.31 -18.22
N GLY A 212 -39.21 47.86 -19.38
CA GLY A 212 -39.16 48.64 -20.61
C GLY A 212 -40.30 49.66 -20.76
N LYS A 213 -41.51 49.29 -20.33
CA LYS A 213 -42.74 50.07 -20.56
C LYS A 213 -43.40 50.59 -19.30
N GLY A 214 -42.89 50.26 -18.10
CA GLY A 214 -43.51 50.64 -16.83
C GLY A 214 -43.81 52.14 -16.71
N LYS A 215 -42.98 52.99 -17.34
CA LYS A 215 -43.22 54.43 -17.33
C LYS A 215 -44.39 54.91 -18.18
N LEU A 216 -44.81 54.13 -19.16
CA LEU A 216 -45.86 54.46 -20.11
C LEU A 216 -47.19 53.79 -19.78
N LEU A 217 -47.17 52.77 -18.91
CA LEU A 217 -48.37 52.04 -18.51
C LEU A 217 -49.18 52.85 -17.49
N PRO A 218 -50.53 52.80 -17.56
CA PRO A 218 -51.40 53.28 -16.49
C PRO A 218 -51.05 52.62 -15.16
N VAL A 219 -51.21 53.34 -14.06
CA VAL A 219 -50.88 52.84 -12.71
C VAL A 219 -51.64 51.56 -12.38
N SER A 220 -52.91 51.44 -12.82
CA SER A 220 -53.72 50.23 -12.63
C SER A 220 -53.10 49.00 -13.30
N GLU A 221 -52.81 49.10 -14.62
CA GLU A 221 -52.21 47.99 -15.38
C GLU A 221 -50.81 47.62 -14.86
N MET A 222 -50.05 48.61 -14.39
CA MET A 222 -48.74 48.38 -13.79
C MET A 222 -48.85 47.60 -12.47
N LEU A 223 -49.85 47.89 -11.63
CA LEU A 223 -50.07 47.16 -10.39
C LEU A 223 -50.54 45.72 -10.61
N ASP A 224 -51.37 45.48 -11.63
CA ASP A 224 -51.82 44.12 -11.98
C ASP A 224 -50.65 43.26 -12.46
N LEU A 225 -49.84 43.78 -13.38
CA LEU A 225 -48.63 43.11 -13.87
C LEU A 225 -47.58 42.90 -12.77
N LEU A 226 -47.46 43.83 -11.81
CA LEU A 226 -46.62 43.66 -10.63
C LEU A 226 -47.10 42.50 -9.76
N GLY A 227 -48.41 42.37 -9.54
CA GLY A 227 -49.00 41.28 -8.79
C GLY A 227 -48.67 39.91 -9.40
N ASP A 228 -48.89 39.75 -10.70
CA ASP A 228 -48.60 38.50 -11.42
C ASP A 228 -47.09 38.15 -11.40
N ALA A 229 -46.23 39.15 -11.58
CA ALA A 229 -44.78 38.98 -11.51
C ALA A 229 -44.30 38.62 -10.10
N GLU A 230 -44.93 39.16 -9.05
CA GLU A 230 -44.61 38.86 -7.65
C GLU A 230 -45.00 37.43 -7.27
N VAL A 231 -46.17 36.94 -7.70
CA VAL A 231 -46.57 35.54 -7.52
C VAL A 231 -45.55 34.63 -8.19
N SER A 232 -45.23 34.89 -9.45
CA SER A 232 -44.22 34.12 -10.19
C SER A 232 -42.85 34.17 -9.49
N LEU A 233 -42.45 35.33 -8.95
CA LEU A 233 -41.19 35.50 -8.23
C LEU A 233 -41.14 34.64 -6.96
N THR A 234 -42.23 34.59 -6.19
CA THR A 234 -42.30 33.74 -5.01
C THR A 234 -42.18 32.25 -5.35
N GLU A 235 -42.89 31.78 -6.37
CA GLU A 235 -42.80 30.40 -6.85
C GLU A 235 -41.37 30.06 -7.32
N ALA A 236 -40.73 30.95 -8.08
CA ALA A 236 -39.36 30.75 -8.54
C ALA A 236 -38.34 30.75 -7.39
N ALA A 237 -38.51 31.63 -6.39
CA ALA A 237 -37.63 31.67 -5.23
C ALA A 237 -37.76 30.39 -4.39
N GLU A 238 -38.98 29.88 -4.19
CA GLU A 238 -39.21 28.61 -3.50
C GLU A 238 -38.64 27.42 -4.28
N ALA A 239 -38.81 27.39 -5.61
CA ALA A 239 -38.22 26.36 -6.46
C ALA A 239 -36.69 26.36 -6.41
N VAL A 240 -36.04 27.54 -6.44
CA VAL A 240 -34.58 27.66 -6.30
C VAL A 240 -34.13 27.19 -4.92
N ARG A 241 -34.84 27.54 -3.84
CA ARG A 241 -34.52 27.07 -2.49
C ARG A 241 -34.65 25.55 -2.37
N ALA A 242 -35.74 24.97 -2.87
CA ALA A 242 -35.95 23.52 -2.88
C ALA A 242 -34.84 22.79 -3.65
N ALA A 243 -34.43 23.31 -4.81
CA ALA A 243 -33.31 22.76 -5.57
C ALA A 243 -31.97 22.87 -4.82
N GLN A 244 -31.72 23.97 -4.11
CA GLN A 244 -30.53 24.12 -3.26
C GLN A 244 -30.51 23.11 -2.10
N GLU A 245 -31.65 22.92 -1.42
CA GLU A 245 -31.80 21.95 -0.33
C GLU A 245 -31.60 20.52 -0.83
N ALA A 246 -32.18 20.16 -1.99
CA ALA A 246 -32.00 18.86 -2.62
C ALA A 246 -30.52 18.57 -2.92
N MET A 247 -29.78 19.56 -3.45
CA MET A 247 -28.35 19.44 -3.73
C MET A 247 -27.49 19.36 -2.46
N ALA A 248 -27.87 20.08 -1.40
CA ALA A 248 -27.16 20.03 -0.11
C ALA A 248 -27.33 18.67 0.58
N GLY A 249 -28.54 18.08 0.51
CA GLY A 249 -28.86 16.78 1.10
C GLY A 249 -28.11 15.59 0.48
N LEU A 250 -27.50 15.74 -0.70
CA LEU A 250 -26.68 14.69 -1.34
C LEU A 250 -25.47 14.27 -0.50
N LYS A 251 -25.01 15.12 0.43
CA LYS A 251 -23.84 14.85 1.28
C LYS A 251 -24.22 14.07 2.56
N GLU A 252 -25.50 13.94 2.86
CA GLU A 252 -26.00 13.26 4.05
C GLU A 252 -26.17 11.75 3.79
N GLY A 253 -25.86 10.94 4.82
CA GLY A 253 -26.06 9.48 4.81
C GLY A 253 -24.93 8.64 4.20
N ILE A 254 -23.76 9.21 3.91
CA ILE A 254 -22.63 8.48 3.33
C ILE A 254 -21.84 7.74 4.43
N ASP A 255 -21.56 6.46 4.22
CA ASP A 255 -20.73 5.61 5.11
C ASP A 255 -19.33 6.22 5.30
N ASP A 256 -18.90 6.35 6.56
CA ASP A 256 -17.62 6.94 6.95
C ASP A 256 -16.41 6.24 6.30
N GLY A 257 -16.49 4.93 6.01
CA GLY A 257 -15.37 4.18 5.42
C GLY A 257 -15.05 4.53 3.96
N LEU A 258 -16.01 5.07 3.20
CA LEU A 258 -15.87 5.43 1.78
C LEU A 258 -16.20 6.90 1.50
N LYS A 259 -16.43 7.67 2.56
CA LYS A 259 -16.93 9.04 2.52
C LYS A 259 -16.13 9.98 1.64
N GLU A 260 -14.80 9.95 1.73
CA GLU A 260 -13.94 10.84 0.95
C GLU A 260 -14.05 10.59 -0.57
N LEU A 261 -14.07 9.33 -0.99
CA LEU A 261 -14.16 8.96 -2.40
C LEU A 261 -15.52 9.30 -2.99
N VAL A 262 -16.60 9.01 -2.25
CA VAL A 262 -17.97 9.32 -2.68
C VAL A 262 -18.22 10.82 -2.70
N LEU A 263 -17.76 11.57 -1.69
CA LEU A 263 -17.89 13.05 -1.68
C LEU A 263 -17.11 13.71 -2.82
N ALA A 264 -15.92 13.21 -3.15
CA ALA A 264 -15.15 13.70 -4.29
C ALA A 264 -15.90 13.46 -5.62
N PHE A 265 -16.54 12.29 -5.77
CA PHE A 265 -17.39 11.99 -6.91
C PHE A 265 -18.60 12.93 -6.98
N VAL A 266 -19.36 13.06 -5.88
CA VAL A 266 -20.53 13.95 -5.79
C VAL A 266 -20.14 15.39 -6.11
N ALA A 267 -19.09 15.93 -5.49
CA ALA A 267 -18.64 17.30 -5.74
C ALA A 267 -18.24 17.56 -7.20
N LYS A 268 -17.66 16.56 -7.87
CA LYS A 268 -17.30 16.66 -9.30
C LYS A 268 -18.56 16.75 -10.17
N GLU A 269 -19.54 15.88 -9.93
CA GLU A 269 -20.78 15.82 -10.71
C GLU A 269 -21.72 17.01 -10.40
N THR A 270 -21.80 17.47 -9.14
CA THR A 270 -22.70 18.56 -8.74
C THR A 270 -22.21 19.95 -9.10
N LYS A 271 -20.92 20.12 -9.44
CA LYS A 271 -20.29 21.43 -9.67
C LYS A 271 -21.03 22.29 -10.71
N GLN A 272 -21.49 21.69 -11.81
CA GLN A 272 -22.22 22.45 -12.84
C GLN A 272 -23.60 22.91 -12.35
N HIS A 273 -24.28 22.07 -11.57
CA HIS A 273 -25.60 22.36 -11.01
C HIS A 273 -25.50 23.45 -9.93
N GLU A 274 -24.51 23.39 -9.05
CA GLU A 274 -24.25 24.45 -8.05
C GLU A 274 -23.97 25.81 -8.73
N ALA A 275 -23.17 25.83 -9.80
CA ALA A 275 -22.92 27.06 -10.56
C ALA A 275 -24.19 27.61 -11.25
N ARG A 276 -25.09 26.72 -11.71
CA ARG A 276 -26.39 27.14 -12.26
C ARG A 276 -27.28 27.73 -11.16
N LEU A 277 -27.39 27.07 -10.01
CA LEU A 277 -28.14 27.56 -8.85
C LEU A 277 -27.65 28.94 -8.38
N GLY A 278 -26.34 29.16 -8.33
CA GLY A 278 -25.78 30.48 -8.00
C GLY A 278 -26.18 31.58 -8.98
N ARG A 279 -26.26 31.28 -10.28
CA ARG A 279 -26.76 32.24 -11.29
C ARG A 279 -28.24 32.52 -11.14
N MET A 280 -29.05 31.48 -10.87
CA MET A 280 -30.49 31.62 -10.65
C MET A 280 -30.79 32.50 -9.43
N ASP A 281 -30.10 32.28 -8.31
CA ASP A 281 -30.21 33.14 -7.12
C ASP A 281 -29.89 34.61 -7.44
N GLY A 282 -28.85 34.87 -8.23
CA GLY A 282 -28.55 36.21 -8.73
C GLY A 282 -29.64 36.82 -9.63
N ARG A 283 -30.31 36.00 -10.46
CA ARG A 283 -31.44 36.44 -11.30
C ARG A 283 -32.66 36.78 -10.46
N VAL A 284 -33.04 35.91 -9.53
CA VAL A 284 -34.14 36.13 -8.58
C VAL A 284 -33.90 37.41 -7.79
N LYS A 285 -32.73 37.60 -7.19
CA LYS A 285 -32.39 38.83 -6.44
C LYS A 285 -32.52 40.10 -7.28
N ARG A 286 -32.11 40.06 -8.56
CA ARG A 286 -32.26 41.20 -9.48
C ARG A 286 -33.73 41.48 -9.78
N ALA A 287 -34.53 40.46 -10.07
CA ALA A 287 -35.97 40.60 -10.30
C ALA A 287 -36.67 41.17 -9.06
N THR A 288 -36.35 40.68 -7.86
CA THR A 288 -36.85 41.23 -6.58
C THR A 288 -36.56 42.72 -6.45
N GLY A 289 -35.31 43.13 -6.74
CA GLY A 289 -34.93 44.54 -6.71
C GLY A 289 -35.71 45.38 -7.73
N GLN A 290 -35.89 44.90 -8.95
CA GLN A 290 -36.66 45.60 -9.98
C GLN A 290 -38.14 45.77 -9.61
N LEU A 291 -38.79 44.70 -9.14
CA LEU A 291 -40.20 44.76 -8.70
C LEU A 291 -40.37 45.71 -7.51
N SER A 292 -39.42 45.72 -6.56
CA SER A 292 -39.46 46.67 -5.44
C SER A 292 -39.39 48.14 -5.91
N GLN A 293 -38.51 48.44 -6.87
CA GLN A 293 -38.37 49.80 -7.41
C GLN A 293 -39.62 50.23 -8.17
N LEU A 294 -40.19 49.34 -8.99
CA LEU A 294 -41.42 49.60 -9.74
C LEU A 294 -42.62 49.79 -8.81
N ARG A 295 -42.69 49.04 -7.71
CA ARG A 295 -43.75 49.22 -6.69
C ARG A 295 -43.65 50.59 -6.03
N GLU A 296 -42.46 51.06 -5.70
CA GLU A 296 -42.26 52.42 -5.17
C GLU A 296 -42.60 53.49 -6.20
N GLU A 297 -42.26 53.27 -7.48
CA GLU A 297 -42.67 54.18 -8.57
C GLU A 297 -44.20 54.19 -8.77
N ALA A 298 -44.87 53.04 -8.68
CA ALA A 298 -46.33 52.93 -8.72
C ALA A 298 -46.99 53.76 -7.62
N ARG A 299 -46.48 53.61 -6.39
CA ARG A 299 -46.96 54.33 -5.21
C ARG A 299 -46.80 55.84 -5.39
N ARG A 300 -45.63 56.28 -5.88
CA ARG A 300 -45.36 57.70 -6.15
C ARG A 300 -46.34 58.27 -7.18
N ARG A 301 -46.50 57.61 -8.33
CA ARG A 301 -47.43 58.07 -9.39
C ARG A 301 -48.88 58.11 -8.91
N ARG A 302 -49.31 57.09 -8.16
CA ARG A 302 -50.66 57.08 -7.57
C ARG A 302 -50.89 58.25 -6.63
N SER A 303 -49.88 58.65 -5.86
CA SER A 303 -49.99 59.84 -5.00
C SER A 303 -50.04 61.15 -5.78
N GLU A 304 -49.40 61.21 -6.96
CA GLU A 304 -49.44 62.37 -7.87
C GLU A 304 -50.80 62.48 -8.59
N GLU A 305 -51.47 61.37 -8.90
CA GLU A 305 -52.79 61.36 -9.57
C GLU A 305 -53.98 61.72 -8.67
N VAL A 306 -53.82 61.64 -7.35
CA VAL A 306 -54.90 61.92 -6.36
C VAL A 306 -54.93 63.40 -5.91
N VAL A 307 -53.89 64.17 -6.24
CA VAL A 307 -53.76 65.60 -5.95
C VAL A 307 -54.32 66.43 -7.10
#